data_AF-K1SW67-F1
#
_entry.id   AF-K1SW67-F1
#
_cell.length_a   1.000
_cell.length_b   1.000
_cell.length_c   1.000
_cell.angle_alpha   90.00
_cell.angle_beta   90.00
_cell.angle_gamma   90.00
#
_symmetry.space_group_name_H-M   'P 1'
#
loop_
_entity.id
_entity.type
_entity.pdbx_description
1 polymer ?
#
loop_
_entity_poly.entity_id
_entity_poly.type
_entity_poly.pdbx_seq_one_letter_code
_entity_poly.pdbx_strand_id
1 'polypeptide(L)'
;MDFYRNFTAKDYIKYIMALKKYSPDNADEYALTTLGKVNLRADADKKIGAFSGGMKQRLGIAQAIVGEPKVLIFDEPTAGLDAKERIRFRNVISSLATNK
;
A
#
# COMPACT_ATOMS: atom_id res chain seq x y z
N MET A 1 6.84 -8.51 -6.48
CA MET A 1 5.88 -8.70 -5.37
C MET A 1 4.70 -9.49 -5.88
N ASP A 2 4.61 -10.76 -5.50
CA ASP A 2 3.46 -11.59 -5.86
C ASP A 2 2.32 -11.30 -4.89
N PHE A 3 1.43 -10.39 -5.29
CA PHE A 3 0.17 -10.20 -4.60
C PHE A 3 -0.75 -11.41 -4.83
N TYR A 4 -1.52 -11.79 -3.80
CA TYR A 4 -2.61 -12.76 -3.95
C TYR A 4 -3.68 -12.21 -4.89
N ARG A 5 -3.65 -12.64 -6.16
CA ARG A 5 -4.46 -12.05 -7.25
C ARG A 5 -5.98 -12.05 -7.00
N ASN A 6 -6.45 -13.00 -6.18
CA ASN A 6 -7.87 -13.17 -5.86
C ASN A 6 -8.36 -12.26 -4.74
N PHE A 7 -7.47 -11.62 -3.99
CA PHE A 7 -7.85 -10.70 -2.93
C PHE A 7 -8.33 -9.38 -3.53
N THR A 8 -9.27 -8.72 -2.85
CA THR A 8 -9.51 -7.29 -3.04
C THR A 8 -8.38 -6.50 -2.36
N ALA A 9 -8.18 -5.24 -2.74
CA ALA A 9 -7.20 -4.40 -2.05
C ALA A 9 -7.52 -4.23 -0.56
N LYS A 10 -8.82 -4.14 -0.20
CA LYS A 10 -9.28 -4.08 1.18
C LYS A 10 -8.92 -5.34 1.95
N ASP A 11 -9.25 -6.51 1.41
CA ASP A 11 -8.96 -7.80 2.05
C ASP A 11 -7.45 -8.00 2.23
N TYR A 12 -6.66 -7.56 1.26
CA TYR A 12 -5.21 -7.65 1.34
C TYR A 12 -4.65 -6.80 2.49
N ILE A 13 -5.16 -5.58 2.66
CA ILE A 13 -4.73 -4.73 3.79
C ILE A 13 -5.15 -5.35 5.13
N LYS A 14 -6.35 -5.93 5.24
CA LYS A 14 -6.78 -6.68 6.44
C LYS A 14 -5.91 -7.91 6.71
N TYR A 15 -5.50 -8.62 5.67
CA TYR A 15 -4.56 -9.73 5.77
C TYR A 15 -3.19 -9.26 6.31
N ILE A 16 -2.67 -8.14 5.81
CA ILE A 16 -1.42 -7.54 6.32
C ILE A 16 -1.57 -7.10 7.79
N MET A 17 -2.72 -6.57 8.20
CA MET A 17 -2.99 -6.26 9.61
C MET A 17 -2.87 -7.51 10.49
N ALA A 18 -3.50 -8.61 10.08
CA ALA A 18 -3.43 -9.88 10.81
C ALA A 18 -1.99 -10.39 10.94
N LEU A 19 -1.21 -10.35 9.84
CA LEU A 19 0.20 -10.74 9.86
C LEU A 19 1.03 -9.86 10.80
N LYS A 20 0.76 -8.55 10.84
CA LYS A 20 1.43 -7.59 11.71
C LYS A 20 0.89 -7.59 13.15
N LYS A 21 -0.08 -8.45 13.48
CA LYS A 21 -0.81 -8.46 14.77
C LYS A 21 -1.38 -7.08 15.13
N TYR A 22 -1.79 -6.33 14.12
CA TYR A 22 -2.41 -5.02 14.28
C TYR A 22 -3.93 -5.17 14.22
N SER A 23 -4.62 -4.74 15.27
CA SER A 23 -6.08 -4.89 15.39
C SER A 23 -6.72 -3.55 15.77
N PRO A 24 -7.10 -2.72 14.79
CA PRO A 24 -7.86 -1.51 15.06
C PRO A 24 -9.32 -1.85 15.38
N ASP A 25 -10.02 -0.95 16.09
CA ASP A 25 -11.44 -1.12 16.44
C ASP A 25 -12.33 -1.34 15.20
N ASN A 26 -11.99 -0.69 14.09
CA ASN A 26 -12.66 -0.84 12.80
C ASN A 26 -11.65 -1.16 11.70
N ALA A 27 -11.46 -2.45 11.43
CA ALA A 27 -10.54 -2.94 10.40
C ALA A 27 -10.90 -2.50 8.98
N ASP A 28 -12.19 -2.38 8.67
CA ASP A 28 -12.65 -1.97 7.33
C ASP A 28 -12.34 -0.49 7.09
N GLU A 29 -12.68 0.39 8.03
CA GLU A 29 -12.37 1.82 7.88
C GLU A 29 -10.86 2.07 7.90
N TYR A 30 -10.10 1.33 8.73
CA TYR A 30 -8.64 1.41 8.70
C TYR A 30 -8.07 1.01 7.33
N ALA A 31 -8.58 -0.07 6.74
CA ALA A 31 -8.16 -0.50 5.40
C ALA A 31 -8.48 0.57 4.35
N LEU A 32 -9.69 1.13 4.37
CA LEU A 32 -10.11 2.19 3.45
C LEU A 32 -9.28 3.47 3.62
N THR A 33 -8.97 3.85 4.85
CA THR A 33 -8.10 5.01 5.16
C THR A 33 -6.68 4.78 4.65
N THR A 34 -6.12 3.60 4.88
CA THR A 34 -4.78 3.21 4.41
C THR A 34 -4.70 3.24 2.89
N LEU A 35 -5.70 2.69 2.19
CA LEU A 35 -5.81 2.76 0.73
C LEU A 35 -6.03 4.21 0.23
N GLY A 36 -6.72 5.04 1.01
CA GLY A 36 -6.89 6.47 0.74
C GLY A 36 -5.56 7.22 0.68
N LYS A 37 -4.63 6.94 1.62
CA LYS A 37 -3.29 7.55 1.66
C LYS A 37 -2.46 7.30 0.39
N VAL A 38 -2.83 6.31 -0.43
CA VAL A 38 -2.15 5.97 -1.69
C VAL A 38 -3.07 6.06 -2.92
N ASN A 39 -4.16 6.81 -2.84
CA ASN A 39 -5.13 6.99 -3.95
C ASN A 39 -5.67 5.65 -4.51
N LEU A 40 -6.11 4.76 -3.61
CA LEU A 40 -6.74 3.46 -3.94
C LEU A 40 -8.08 3.23 -3.21
N ARG A 41 -8.62 4.21 -2.47
CA ARG A 41 -9.87 4.03 -1.71
C ARG A 41 -11.05 3.64 -2.61
N ALA A 42 -11.18 4.25 -3.79
CA ALA A 42 -12.24 3.94 -4.75
C ALA A 42 -12.10 2.55 -5.40
N ASP A 43 -10.90 1.96 -5.39
CA ASP A 43 -10.60 0.63 -5.92
C ASP A 43 -10.53 -0.45 -4.83
N ALA A 44 -11.00 -0.15 -3.61
CA ALA A 44 -10.80 -1.03 -2.45
C ALA A 44 -11.36 -2.44 -2.64
N ASP A 45 -12.53 -2.56 -3.27
CA ASP A 45 -13.20 -3.84 -3.52
C ASP A 45 -12.79 -4.50 -4.85
N LYS A 46 -11.89 -3.87 -5.62
CA LYS A 46 -11.39 -4.43 -6.87
C LYS A 46 -10.31 -5.48 -6.60
N LYS A 47 -10.39 -6.60 -7.31
CA LYS A 47 -9.38 -7.68 -7.23
C LYS A 47 -8.00 -7.19 -7.68
N ILE A 48 -6.97 -7.56 -6.95
CA ILE A 48 -5.58 -7.15 -7.23
C ILE A 48 -5.09 -7.71 -8.58
N GLY A 49 -5.64 -8.84 -9.03
CA GLY A 49 -5.40 -9.34 -10.38
C GLY A 49 -5.70 -8.33 -11.49
N ALA A 50 -6.68 -7.44 -11.27
CA ALA A 50 -7.10 -6.40 -12.22
C ALA A 50 -6.39 -5.04 -12.03
N PHE A 51 -5.40 -4.97 -11.12
CA PHE A 51 -4.64 -3.74 -10.87
C PHE A 51 -3.58 -3.54 -11.95
N SER A 52 -3.43 -2.30 -12.42
CA SER A 52 -2.27 -1.90 -13.23
C SER A 52 -0.97 -2.01 -12.42
N GLY A 53 0.19 -2.00 -13.09
CA GLY A 53 1.49 -1.99 -12.41
C GLY A 53 1.62 -0.87 -11.38
N GLY A 54 1.20 0.36 -11.76
CA GLY A 54 1.19 1.50 -10.85
C GLY A 54 0.23 1.37 -9.67
N MET A 55 -0.90 0.67 -9.82
CA MET A 55 -1.80 0.38 -8.69
C MET A 55 -1.18 -0.66 -7.75
N LYS A 56 -0.53 -1.70 -8.28
CA LYS A 56 0.20 -2.70 -7.48
C LYS A 56 1.36 -2.06 -6.71
N GLN A 57 2.07 -1.11 -7.32
CA GLN A 57 3.12 -0.34 -6.64
C GLN A 57 2.55 0.45 -5.46
N ARG A 58 1.43 1.17 -5.66
CA ARG A 58 0.76 1.93 -4.59
C ARG A 58 0.22 1.02 -3.49
N LEU A 59 -0.31 -0.15 -3.84
CA LEU A 59 -0.72 -1.17 -2.86
C LEU A 59 0.48 -1.70 -2.05
N GLY A 60 1.64 -1.85 -2.70
CA GLY A 60 2.91 -2.20 -2.05
C GLY A 60 3.36 -1.16 -1.02
N ILE A 61 3.07 0.12 -1.27
CA ILE A 61 3.32 1.20 -0.31
C ILE A 61 2.27 1.17 0.82
N ALA A 62 1.00 0.94 0.49
CA ALA A 62 -0.09 0.85 1.48
C ALA A 62 0.19 -0.22 2.55
N GLN A 63 0.63 -1.43 2.16
CA GLN A 63 0.98 -2.45 3.14
C GLN A 63 2.16 -2.06 4.04
N ALA A 64 3.11 -1.27 3.52
CA ALA A 64 4.29 -0.87 4.26
C ALA A 64 3.92 0.06 5.42
N ILE A 65 2.92 0.93 5.20
CA ILE A 65 2.42 1.89 6.20
C ILE A 65 1.35 1.31 7.14
N VAL A 66 0.88 0.07 6.94
CA VAL A 66 -0.03 -0.60 7.89
C VAL A 66 0.63 -0.70 9.26
N GLY A 67 -0.12 -0.36 10.30
CA GLY A 67 0.35 -0.27 11.68
C GLY A 67 1.05 1.03 12.03
N GLU A 68 1.02 2.03 11.13
CA GLU A 68 1.62 3.37 11.29
C GLU A 68 3.04 3.32 11.86
N PRO A 69 3.97 2.64 11.17
CA PRO A 69 5.32 2.45 11.70
C PRO A 69 6.01 3.79 11.95
N LYS A 70 6.77 3.85 13.05
CA LYS A 70 7.60 5.01 13.38
C LYS A 70 8.75 5.18 12.38
N VAL A 71 9.30 4.06 11.91
CA VAL A 71 10.40 3.99 10.95
C VAL A 71 10.05 2.97 9.88
N LEU A 72 10.29 3.33 8.62
CA LEU A 72 10.02 2.47 7.47
C LEU A 72 11.31 2.40 6.66
N ILE A 73 11.90 1.20 6.59
CA ILE A 73 13.18 0.95 5.92
C ILE A 73 12.89 0.33 4.57
N PHE A 74 13.55 0.85 3.54
CA PHE A 74 13.51 0.29 2.21
C PHE A 74 14.91 -0.18 1.83
N ASP A 75 15.05 -1.44 1.44
CA ASP A 75 16.29 -1.96 0.86
C ASP A 75 16.15 -1.98 -0.66
N GLU A 76 17.00 -1.22 -1.36
CA GLU A 76 16.97 -0.98 -2.80
C GLU A 76 15.57 -0.84 -3.46
N PRO A 77 14.68 0.04 -2.97
CA PRO A 77 13.28 0.09 -3.42
C PRO A 77 13.08 0.55 -4.88
N THR A 78 14.15 1.03 -5.51
CA THR A 78 14.16 1.55 -6.87
C THR A 78 14.88 0.64 -7.85
N ALA A 79 15.41 -0.51 -7.40
CA ALA A 79 16.05 -1.49 -8.27
C ALA A 79 15.06 -2.01 -9.33
N GLY A 80 15.49 -1.99 -10.59
CA GLY A 80 14.65 -2.43 -11.72
C GLY A 80 13.56 -1.45 -12.16
N LEU A 81 13.43 -0.28 -11.53
CA LEU A 81 12.49 0.77 -11.97
C LEU A 81 13.10 1.66 -13.05
N ASP A 82 12.32 2.00 -14.07
CA ASP A 82 12.70 3.02 -15.04
C ASP A 82 12.74 4.43 -14.40
N ALA A 83 13.29 5.42 -15.12
CA ALA A 83 13.44 6.78 -14.58
C ALA A 83 12.12 7.42 -14.13
N LYS A 84 11.02 7.15 -14.84
CA LYS A 84 9.69 7.71 -14.55
C LYS A 84 9.08 7.05 -13.32
N GLU A 85 9.22 5.74 -13.19
CA GLU A 85 8.74 4.95 -12.06
C GLU A 85 9.48 5.30 -10.76
N ARG A 86 10.79 5.58 -10.83
CA ARG A 86 11.56 6.08 -9.67
C ARG A 86 11.06 7.43 -9.17
N ILE A 87 10.75 8.37 -10.07
CA ILE A 87 10.20 9.68 -9.70
C ILE A 87 8.83 9.51 -9.04
N ARG A 88 7.97 8.65 -9.61
CA ARG A 88 6.65 8.35 -9.04
C ARG A 88 6.78 7.74 -7.64
N PHE A 89 7.67 6.76 -7.46
CA PHE A 89 7.93 6.17 -6.14
C PHE A 89 8.34 7.24 -5.13
N ARG A 90 9.34 8.06 -5.47
CA ARG A 90 9.82 9.17 -4.63
C ARG A 90 8.69 10.11 -4.24
N ASN A 91 7.85 10.52 -5.18
CA ASN A 91 6.75 11.45 -4.90
C ASN A 91 5.71 10.86 -3.92
N VAL A 92 5.41 9.56 -4.02
CA VAL A 92 4.52 8.89 -3.05
C VAL A 92 5.15 8.88 -1.66
N ILE A 93 6.42 8.49 -1.55
CA ILE A 93 7.13 8.50 -0.25
C ILE A 93 7.20 9.91 0.34
N SER A 94 7.52 10.92 -0.47
CA SER A 94 7.52 12.32 -0.02
C SER A 94 6.15 12.76 0.50
N SER A 95 5.05 12.44 -0.20
CA SER A 95 3.71 12.79 0.27
C SER A 95 3.30 12.14 1.59
N LEU A 96 3.84 10.96 1.88
CA LEU A 96 3.63 10.25 3.16
C LEU A 96 4.49 10.83 4.28
N ALA A 97 5.70 11.30 3.97
CA ALA A 97 6.60 11.91 4.94
C ALA A 97 6.14 13.32 5.37
N THR A 98 5.49 14.09 4.48
CA THR A 98 5.04 15.46 4.78
C THR A 98 3.73 15.52 5.58
N ASN A 99 2.96 14.42 5.67
CA ASN A 99 1.73 14.33 6.47
C ASN A 99 1.97 13.82 7.91
N LYS A 100 3.16 14.05 8.46
CA LYS A 100 3.49 13.83 9.87
C LYS A 100 3.93 15.13 10.53
#